data_AF-A0A356GPF9-F1
#
_entry.id   AF-A0A356GPF9-F1
#
_cell.length_a   1.000
_cell.length_b   1.000
_cell.length_c   1.000
_cell.angle_alpha   90.00
_cell.angle_beta   90.00
_cell.angle_gamma   90.00
#
_symmetry.space_group_name_H-M   'P 1'
#
loop_
_entity.id
_entity.type
_entity.pdbx_description
1 polymer ?
#
loop_
_entity_poly.entity_id
_entity_poly.type
_entity_poly.pdbx_seq_one_letter_code
_entity_poly.pdbx_strand_id
1 'polypeptide(L)' 'MAGITLGQAEAQLTAWLAASTAVAGGQAYTIGGRSLTRADARSIQQQIDFWDKKCQELSGESNVSRKIKVYGGTPA' A
#
# COMPACT_ATOMS: atom_id res chain seq x y z
N MET A 1 0.12 -6.64 16.96
CA MET A 1 -0.48 -5.61 16.10
C MET A 1 -0.77 -6.26 14.76
N ALA A 2 -2.03 -6.52 14.42
CA ALA A 2 -2.38 -7.06 13.11
C ALA A 2 -2.40 -5.90 12.11
N GLY A 3 -1.22 -5.41 11.74
CA GLY A 3 -1.07 -4.60 10.54
C GLY A 3 -1.32 -5.49 9.32
N ILE A 4 -2.00 -4.94 8.33
CA ILE A 4 -2.12 -5.50 6.98
C ILE A 4 -0.78 -6.10 6.54
N THR A 5 -0.81 -7.35 6.05
CA THR A 5 0.41 -8.03 5.60
C THR A 5 0.85 -7.47 4.25
N LEU A 6 2.13 -7.67 3.89
CA LEU A 6 2.66 -7.25 2.59
C LEU A 6 1.82 -7.80 1.44
N GLY A 7 1.45 -9.08 1.48
CA GLY A 7 0.59 -9.69 0.44
C GLY A 7 -0.81 -9.08 0.36
N GLN A 8 -1.38 -8.60 1.48
CA GLN A 8 -2.64 -7.87 1.46
C GLN A 8 -2.50 -6.48 0.84
N ALA A 9 -1.39 -5.79 1.10
CA ALA A 9 -1.10 -4.49 0.51
C ALA A 9 -0.88 -4.60 -1.01
N GLU A 10 -0.13 -5.62 -1.47
CA GLU A 10 0.08 -5.91 -2.90
C GLU A 10 -1.22 -6.26 -3.63
N ALA A 11 -2.08 -7.07 -2.99
CA ALA A 11 -3.39 -7.40 -3.53
C ALA A 11 -4.25 -6.14 -3.74
N GLN A 12 -4.23 -5.21 -2.76
CA GLN A 12 -4.94 -3.95 -2.93
C GLN A 12 -4.32 -3.05 -3.99
N LEU A 13 -2.99 -2.90 -4.02
CA LEU A 13 -2.32 -2.14 -5.09
C LEU A 13 -2.77 -2.62 -6.47
N THR A 14 -2.79 -3.94 -6.68
CA THR A 14 -3.21 -4.57 -7.94
C THR A 14 -4.67 -4.26 -8.26
N ALA A 15 -5.57 -4.33 -7.27
CA ALA A 15 -6.98 -3.98 -7.45
C ALA A 15 -7.17 -2.50 -7.86
N TRP A 16 -6.41 -1.58 -7.24
CA TRP A 16 -6.45 -0.16 -7.58
C TRP A 16 -5.85 0.15 -8.96
N LEU A 17 -4.81 -0.58 -9.39
CA LEU A 17 -4.26 -0.47 -10.75
C LEU A 17 -5.27 -0.95 -11.82
N ALA A 18 -5.98 -2.04 -11.55
CA ALA A 18 -7.06 -2.52 -12.41
C ALA A 18 -8.19 -1.48 -12.50
N ALA A 19 -8.58 -0.90 -11.35
CA ALA A 19 -9.56 0.17 -11.31
C ALA A 19 -9.13 1.39 -12.14
N SER A 20 -7.86 1.81 -12.02
CA SER A 20 -7.30 2.91 -12.82
C SER A 20 -7.40 2.63 -14.32
N THR A 21 -7.09 1.41 -14.75
CA THR A 21 -7.18 1.01 -16.16
C THR A 21 -8.63 1.01 -16.66
N ALA A 22 -9.56 0.44 -15.88
CA ALA A 22 -10.98 0.42 -16.22
C ALA A 22 -11.56 1.84 -16.34
N VAL A 23 -11.25 2.70 -15.37
CA VAL A 23 -11.67 4.10 -15.34
C VAL A 23 -11.03 4.88 -16.49
N ALA A 24 -9.76 4.65 -16.80
CA ALA A 24 -9.09 5.23 -17.96
C ALA A 24 -9.77 4.80 -19.26
N GLY A 25 -10.30 3.57 -19.36
CA GLY A 25 -11.13 3.10 -20.47
C GLY A 25 -12.56 3.68 -20.51
N GLY A 26 -12.98 4.42 -19.49
CA GLY A 26 -14.34 4.99 -19.38
C GLY A 26 -15.35 4.06 -18.70
N GLN A 27 -14.89 2.97 -18.09
CA GLN A 27 -15.75 2.05 -17.34
C GLN A 27 -15.79 2.46 -15.87
N ALA A 28 -16.97 2.37 -15.25
CA ALA A 28 -17.11 2.52 -13.81
C ALA A 28 -16.63 1.24 -13.11
N TYR A 29 -15.86 1.38 -12.03
CA TYR A 29 -15.31 0.26 -11.28
C TYR A 29 -15.79 0.31 -9.83
N THR A 30 -16.35 -0.77 -9.29
CA THR A 30 -16.88 -0.79 -7.92
C THR A 30 -15.94 -1.56 -7.00
N ILE A 31 -15.39 -0.89 -5.99
CA ILE A 31 -14.53 -1.51 -4.97
C ILE A 31 -15.09 -1.22 -3.58
N GLY A 32 -15.27 -2.26 -2.75
CA GLY A 32 -15.73 -2.11 -1.37
C GLY A 32 -17.07 -1.36 -1.20
N GLY A 33 -17.97 -1.44 -2.19
CA GLY A 33 -19.27 -0.76 -2.17
C GLY A 33 -19.25 0.70 -2.66
N ARG A 34 -18.11 1.24 -3.08
CA ARG A 34 -18.01 2.55 -3.75
C ARG A 34 -17.76 2.37 -5.24
N SER A 35 -18.53 3.08 -6.08
CA SER A 35 -18.23 3.19 -7.51
C SER A 35 -17.20 4.29 -7.75
N LEU A 36 -16.14 3.93 -8.43
CA LEU A 36 -15.06 4.79 -8.88
C LEU A 36 -15.25 5.08 -10.37
N THR A 37 -15.14 6.35 -10.73
CA THR A 37 -15.32 6.82 -12.10
C THR A 37 -14.15 7.71 -12.52
N ARG A 38 -14.15 8.21 -13.76
CA ARG A 38 -13.11 9.15 -14.23
C ARG A 38 -13.01 10.43 -13.39
N ALA A 39 -14.10 10.83 -12.75
CA ALA A 39 -14.08 11.95 -11.81
C ALA A 39 -13.16 11.67 -10.60
N ASP A 40 -13.03 10.40 -10.22
CA ASP A 40 -12.25 9.95 -9.06
C ASP A 40 -10.83 9.49 -9.44
N ALA A 41 -10.40 9.72 -10.69
CA ALA A 41 -9.08 9.30 -11.17
C ALA A 41 -7.94 9.80 -10.27
N ARG A 42 -8.09 11.01 -9.72
CA ARG A 42 -7.13 11.58 -8.77
C ARG A 42 -7.10 10.81 -7.44
N SER A 43 -8.26 10.42 -6.92
CA SER A 43 -8.35 9.61 -5.70
C SER A 43 -7.75 8.23 -5.93
N ILE A 44 -8.03 7.59 -7.08
CA ILE A 44 -7.43 6.30 -7.45
C ILE A 44 -5.91 6.38 -7.44
N GLN A 45 -5.32 7.41 -8.07
CA GLN A 45 -3.87 7.61 -8.05
C GLN A 45 -3.33 7.78 -6.63
N GLN A 46 -4.00 8.57 -5.78
CA GLN A 46 -3.61 8.72 -4.37
C GLN A 46 -3.69 7.41 -3.59
N GLN A 47 -4.68 6.57 -3.87
CA GLN A 47 -4.77 5.24 -3.26
C GLN A 47 -3.63 4.34 -3.73
N ILE A 48 -3.29 4.35 -5.02
CA ILE A 48 -2.15 3.59 -5.56
C ILE A 48 -0.86 4.01 -4.86
N ASP A 49 -0.57 5.31 -4.78
CA ASP A 49 0.63 5.83 -4.10
C ASP A 49 0.68 5.46 -2.62
N PHE A 50 -0.48 5.47 -1.95
CA PHE A 50 -0.59 5.08 -0.55
C PHE A 50 -0.26 3.60 -0.34
N TRP A 51 -0.83 2.71 -1.16
CA TRP A 51 -0.59 1.28 -1.08
C TRP A 51 0.85 0.92 -1.47
N ASP A 52 1.40 1.60 -2.47
CA ASP A 52 2.80 1.41 -2.89
C ASP A 52 3.75 1.79 -1.75
N LYS A 53 3.56 2.96 -1.14
CA LYS A 53 4.30 3.37 0.06
C LYS A 53 4.12 2.37 1.20
N LYS A 54 2.91 1.83 1.41
CA LYS A 54 2.67 0.81 2.44
C LYS A 54 3.41 -0.49 2.14
N CYS A 55 3.46 -0.95 0.90
CA CYS A 55 4.26 -2.11 0.50
C CYS A 55 5.75 -1.87 0.77
N GLN A 56 6.25 -0.68 0.43
CA GLN A 56 7.63 -0.27 0.70
C GLN A 56 7.93 -0.19 2.20
N GLU A 57 7.04 0.40 3.00
CA GLU A 57 7.14 0.44 4.47
C GLU A 57 7.15 -0.96 5.06
N LEU A 58 6.23 -1.84 4.67
CA LEU A 58 6.14 -3.20 5.19
C LEU A 58 7.36 -4.07 4.77
N SER A 59 7.83 -3.91 3.54
CA SER A 59 9.06 -4.56 3.07
C SER A 59 10.32 -4.00 3.77
N GLY A 60 10.31 -2.71 4.13
CA GLY A 60 11.39 -2.02 4.84
C GLY A 60 11.39 -2.23 6.36
N GLU A 61 10.24 -2.29 7.03
CA GLU A 61 10.09 -2.56 8.47
C GLU A 61 10.60 -3.96 8.85
N SER A 62 10.49 -4.90 7.90
CA SER A 62 11.15 -6.21 7.96
C SER A 62 12.68 -6.10 8.13
N ASN A 63 13.28 -5.00 7.67
CA ASN A 63 14.72 -4.71 7.78
C ASN A 63 15.07 -3.77 8.94
N VAL A 64 14.22 -2.78 9.27
CA VAL A 64 14.47 -1.85 10.39
C VAL A 64 14.43 -2.59 11.74
N SER A 65 13.54 -3.56 11.90
CA SER A 65 13.47 -4.40 13.11
C SER A 65 14.72 -5.24 13.35
N ARG A 66 15.61 -5.39 12.35
CA ARG A 66 16.90 -6.09 12.47
C ARG A 66 18.11 -5.18 12.70
N LYS A 67 17.90 -3.86 12.81
CA LYS A 67 18.95 -2.88 13.16
C LYS A 67 18.85 -2.37 14.60
N ILE A 68 18.39 -3.19 15.55
CA ILE A 68 18.68 -2.91 16.96
C ILE A 68 20.14 -3.33 17.21
N LYS A 69 21.06 -2.39 17.01
CA LYS A 69 22.44 -2.56 17.45
C LYS A 69 22.49 -2.22 18.94
N VAL A 70 22.35 -3.24 19.79
CA VAL A 70 22.54 -3.12 21.24
C VAL A 70 24.01 -2.81 21.50
N TYR A 71 24.36 -1.52 21.60
CA TYR A 71 25.62 -1.11 22.25
C TYR A 71 25.36 -0.95 23.75
N GLY A 72 25.16 -2.08 24.42
CA GLY A 72 25.25 -2.18 25.88
C GLY A 72 26.72 -2.24 26.28
N GLY A 73 27.44 -1.13 26.12
CA GLY A 73 28.81 -0.97 26.59
C GLY A 73 28.82 -0.33 27.97
N THR A 74 28.98 -1.12 29.02
CA THR A 74 29.58 -0.64 30.27
C THR A 74 30.35 -1.80 30.91
N PRO A 75 31.67 -1.91 30.67
CA PRO A 75 32.53 -2.67 31.55
C PRO A 75 32.78 -1.82 32.81
N ALA A 76 32.43 -2.36 33.97
CA ALA A 76 32.93 -1.91 35.28
C ALA A 76 33.90 -2.96 35.79
#